data_AF-A0A1Q7LAL3-F1
#
_entry.id   AF-A0A1Q7LAL3-F1
#
_cell.length_a   1.000
_cell.length_b   1.000
_cell.length_c   1.000
_cell.angle_alpha   90.00
_cell.angle_beta   90.00
_cell.angle_gamma   90.00
#
_symmetry.space_group_name_H-M   'P 1'
#
loop_
_entity.id
_entity.type
_entity.pdbx_description
1 polymer ?
#
loop_
_entity_poly.entity_id
_entity_poly.type
_entity_poly.pdbx_seq_one_letter_code
_entity_poly.pdbx_strand_id
1 'polypeptide(L)' 'MAYGYDNDYRLTSEAITNDPAGNNGTVSYVYDPVGNRFSMTSTLSGVPGGTFSYVFPLFSYVSIASQSLASPFGSASG' A
#
# COMPACT_ATOMS: atom_id res chain seq x y z
N MET A 1 10.25 -5.95 12.93
CA MET A 1 9.79 -4.61 12.53
C MET A 1 10.90 -3.90 11.76
N ALA A 2 10.62 -3.39 10.56
CA ALA A 2 11.56 -2.60 9.76
C ALA A 2 10.82 -1.52 8.94
N TYR A 3 11.52 -0.42 8.66
CA TYR A 3 11.01 0.72 7.89
C TYR A 3 11.96 1.02 6.74
N GLY A 4 11.41 1.27 5.55
CA GLY A 4 12.15 1.69 4.37
C GLY A 4 11.82 3.14 4.02
N TYR A 5 12.82 3.90 3.61
CA TYR A 5 12.68 5.31 3.23
C TYR A 5 13.31 5.55 1.85
N ASP A 6 12.84 6.57 1.14
CA ASP A 6 13.53 7.12 -0.02
C ASP A 6 14.52 8.23 0.37
N ASN A 7 15.21 8.80 -0.62
CA ASN A 7 16.20 9.86 -0.42
C ASN A 7 15.59 11.18 0.09
N ASP A 8 14.27 11.36 -0.05
CA ASP A 8 13.53 12.52 0.47
C ASP A 8 13.00 12.26 1.89
N TYR A 9 13.43 11.15 2.52
CA TYR A 9 13.00 10.69 3.84
C TYR A 9 11.50 10.37 3.95
N ARG A 10 10.85 10.03 2.83
CA ARG A 10 9.46 9.56 2.83
C ARG A 10 9.44 8.06 3.05
N LEU A 11 8.46 7.59 3.82
CA LEU A 11 8.29 6.19 4.16
C LEU A 11 7.79 5.40 2.94
N THR A 12 8.60 4.49 2.41
CA THR A 12 8.26 3.66 1.24
C THR A 12 7.84 2.25 1.61
N SER A 13 8.21 1.75 2.79
CA SER A 13 7.73 0.46 3.28
C SER A 13 7.72 0.33 4.80
N GLU A 14 6.80 -0.49 5.28
CA GLU A 14 6.73 -0.97 6.66
C GLU A 14 6.66 -2.50 6.64
N ALA A 15 7.47 -3.16 7.46
CA ALA A 15 7.47 -4.61 7.58
C ALA A 15 7.27 -5.05 9.04
N ILE A 16 6.16 -5.75 9.27
CA ILE A 16 5.85 -6.40 10.54
C ILE A 16 6.30 -7.85 10.47
N THR A 17 7.22 -8.21 11.36
CA THR A 17 7.81 -9.54 11.47
C THR A 17 7.81 -9.96 12.93
N ASN A 18 7.64 -11.26 13.17
CA ASN A 18 7.62 -11.88 14.49
C ASN A 18 6.51 -11.36 15.43
N ASP A 19 5.37 -10.94 14.88
CA ASP A 19 4.18 -10.67 15.70
C ASP A 19 3.69 -11.97 16.37
N PRO A 20 3.58 -12.03 17.70
CA PRO A 20 3.15 -13.24 18.42
C PRO A 20 1.74 -13.71 18.07
N ALA A 21 0.87 -12.80 17.62
CA ALA A 21 -0.48 -13.11 17.16
C ALA A 21 -0.53 -13.43 15.64
N GLY A 22 0.62 -13.49 14.97
CA GLY A 22 0.74 -13.87 13.56
C GLY A 22 0.40 -12.76 12.57
N ASN A 23 0.19 -11.52 13.02
CA ASN A 23 -0.16 -10.36 12.17
C ASN A 23 1.07 -9.80 11.45
N ASN A 24 1.79 -10.67 10.77
CA ASN A 24 2.95 -10.30 9.97
C ASN A 24 2.51 -9.82 8.59
N GLY A 25 3.35 -9.02 7.96
CA GLY A 25 3.13 -8.55 6.60
C GLY A 25 3.87 -7.27 6.33
N THR A 26 3.59 -6.72 5.17
CA THR A 26 4.25 -5.53 4.63
C THR A 26 3.22 -4.56 4.10
N VAL A 27 3.57 -3.28 4.24
CA VAL A 27 2.91 -2.19 3.54
C VAL A 27 3.95 -1.51 2.66
N SER A 28 3.58 -1.14 1.44
CA SER A 28 4.44 -0.41 0.50
C SER A 28 3.71 0.80 -0.04
N TYR A 29 4.45 1.90 -0.21
CA TYR A 29 3.91 3.19 -0.66
C TYR A 29 4.63 3.66 -1.92
N VAL A 30 3.87 4.19 -2.87
CA VAL A 30 4.38 4.91 -4.03
C VAL A 30 3.95 6.36 -3.92
N TYR A 31 4.87 7.27 -4.17
CA TYR A 31 4.62 8.70 -4.18
C TYR A 31 4.62 9.26 -5.60
N ASP A 32 3.81 10.28 -5.84
CA ASP A 32 3.92 11.09 -7.04
C ASP A 32 5.14 12.04 -6.95
N PRO A 33 5.54 12.71 -8.05
CA PRO A 33 6.71 13.60 -8.05
C PRO A 33 6.64 14.77 -7.08
N VAL A 34 5.44 15.17 -6.63
CA VAL A 34 5.25 16.28 -5.68
C VAL A 34 5.13 15.79 -4.23
N GLY A 35 5.17 14.47 -4.01
CA GLY A 35 5.22 13.85 -2.69
C GLY A 35 3.87 13.46 -2.10
N ASN A 36 2.79 13.46 -2.88
CA ASN A 36 1.56 12.83 -2.44
C ASN A 36 1.66 11.31 -2.57
N ARG A 37 1.01 10.57 -1.67
CA ARG A 37 0.88 9.11 -1.85
C ARG A 37 0.01 8.84 -3.06
N PHE A 38 0.56 8.16 -4.05
CA PHE A 38 -0.12 7.73 -5.26
C PHE A 38 -0.75 6.35 -5.09
N SER A 39 -0.05 5.42 -4.43
CA SER A 39 -0.61 4.11 -4.10
C SER A 39 -0.07 3.51 -2.80
N MET A 40 -0.83 2.57 -2.25
CA MET A 40 -0.47 1.75 -1.09
C MET A 40 -0.83 0.30 -1.37
N THR A 41 0.08 -0.64 -1.12
CA THR A 41 -0.21 -2.08 -1.15
C THR A 41 0.02 -2.67 0.23
N SER A 42 -0.91 -3.49 0.72
CA SER A 42 -0.82 -4.11 2.05
C SER A 42 -1.03 -5.61 1.99
N THR A 43 -0.26 -6.34 2.79
CA THR A 43 -0.43 -7.77 3.09
C THR A 43 -0.77 -8.02 4.56
N LEU A 44 -0.93 -6.97 5.37
CA LEU A 44 -1.28 -7.10 6.79
C LEU A 44 -2.70 -7.63 6.94
N SER A 45 -2.88 -8.63 7.81
CA SER A 45 -4.17 -9.31 8.02
C SER A 45 -5.31 -8.40 8.55
N GLY A 46 -4.99 -7.21 9.06
CA GLY A 46 -5.96 -6.20 9.53
C GLY A 46 -6.29 -5.10 8.52
N VAL A 47 -5.63 -5.10 7.36
CA VAL A 47 -5.89 -4.17 6.26
C VAL A 47 -6.47 -5.00 5.11
N PRO A 48 -7.56 -4.56 4.45
CA PRO A 48 -8.05 -5.24 3.27
C PRO A 48 -6.91 -5.40 2.25
N GLY A 49 -6.56 -6.65 1.96
CA GLY A 49 -5.46 -6.97 1.07
C GLY A 49 -5.70 -6.41 -0.33
N GLY A 50 -4.64 -5.90 -0.95
CA GLY A 50 -4.70 -5.33 -2.29
C GLY A 50 -4.00 -3.98 -2.41
N THR A 51 -4.24 -3.32 -3.53
CA THR A 51 -3.66 -2.01 -3.86
C THR A 51 -4.73 -0.94 -3.75
N PHE A 52 -4.43 0.11 -2.99
CA PHE A 52 -5.19 1.34 -2.89
C PHE A 52 -4.51 2.39 -3.76
N SER A 53 -5.27 2.98 -4.67
CA SER A 53 -4.82 4.07 -5.53
C SER A 53 -5.46 5.37 -5.08
N TYR A 54 -4.66 6.43 -4.97
CA TYR A 54 -5.10 7.73 -4.50
C TYR A 54 -5.09 8.73 -5.66
N VAL A 55 -6.23 9.37 -5.88
CA VAL A 55 -6.38 10.44 -6.88
C VAL A 55 -6.62 11.76 -6.17
N PHE A 56 -5.87 12.79 -6.57
CA PHE A 56 -6.01 14.16 -6.09
C PHE A 56 -6.74 15.00 -7.15
N PRO A 57 -8.02 15.33 -6.95
CA PRO A 57 -8.73 16.24 -7.83
C PRO A 57 -8.07 17.62 -7.83
N LEU A 58 -8.09 18.30 -8.97
CA LEU A 58 -7.74 19.72 -9.02
C LEU A 58 -8.62 20.46 -7.99
N PHE A 59 -7.99 21.25 -7.12
CA PHE A 59 -8.61 22.03 -6.03
C PHE A 59 -9.05 21.26 -4.77
N SER A 60 -8.68 19.99 -4.60
CA SER A 60 -8.91 19.24 -3.36
C SER A 60 -7.61 18.97 -2.61
N TYR A 61 -7.60 19.22 -1.30
CA TYR A 61 -6.54 18.74 -0.39
C TYR A 61 -6.75 17.27 0.05
N VAL A 62 -7.89 16.68 -0.33
CA VAL A 62 -8.27 15.31 0.03
C VAL A 62 -8.14 14.40 -1.18
N SER A 63 -7.45 13.27 -0.99
CA SER A 63 -7.39 12.19 -1.97
C SER A 63 -8.62 11.29 -1.89
N ILE A 64 -9.08 10.81 -3.04
CA ILE A 64 -10.03 9.69 -3.11
C ILE A 64 -9.22 8.40 -3.25
N ALA A 65 -9.47 7.42 -2.39
CA ALA A 65 -8.86 6.10 -2.49
C ALA A 65 -9.79 5.14 -3.25
N SER A 66 -9.26 4.42 -4.24
CA SER A 66 -9.93 3.27 -4.86
C SER A 66 -9.12 2.01 -4.61
N GLN A 67 -9.79 0.90 -4.28
CA GLN A 67 -9.12 -0.39 -4.07
C GLN A 67 -9.23 -1.25 -5.33
N SER A 68 -8.10 -1.77 -5.81
CA SER A 68 -8.08 -2.94 -6.70
C SER A 68 -7.71 -4.17 -5.87
N LEU A 69 -8.62 -5.13 -5.79
CA LEU A 69 -8.35 -6.45 -5.23
C LEU A 69 -7.51 -7.24 -6.25
N ALA A 70 -6.48 -7.95 -5.79
CA ALA A 70 -5.84 -8.95 -6.65
C ALA A 70 -6.90 -10.00 -7.00
N SER A 71 -7.11 -10.27 -8.30
CA SER A 71 -8.09 -11.28 -8.75
C SER A 71 -7.81 -12.61 -8.04
N PRO A 72 -8.77 -13.21 -7.30
CA PRO A 72 -8.54 -14.46 -6.59
C PRO A 72 -8.35 -15.67 -7.52
N PHE A 73 -8.58 -15.49 -8.82
CA PHE A 73 -8.43 -16.53 -9.82
C PHE A 73 -7.32 -16.14 -10.79
N GLY A 74 -6.15 -16.77 -10.63
CA GLY A 74 -5.25 -16.97 -11.75
C GLY A 74 -6.04 -17.68 -12.87
N SER A 75 -5.80 -17.28 -14.11
CA SER A 75 -6.44 -17.86 -15.29
C SER A 75 -6.44 -19.39 -15.16
N ALA A 76 -7.62 -20.00 -15.02
CA ALA A 76 -7.75 -21.43 -15.14
C ALA A 76 -7.41 -21.78 -16.59
N SER A 77 -6.18 -22.22 -16.82
CA SER A 77 -5.82 -22.94 -18.04
C SER A 77 -6.44 -24.33 -17.95
N GLY A 78 -7.49 -24.55 -18.72
CA GLY A 78 -8.15 -25.83 -18.94
C GLY A 78 -8.88 -25.82 -20.27
#